data_AF-A0A2D7AXZ9-F1
#
_entry.id   AF-A0A2D7AXZ9-F1
#
_cell.length_a   1.000
_cell.length_b   1.000
_cell.length_c   1.000
_cell.angle_alpha   90.00
_cell.angle_beta   90.00
_cell.angle_gamma   90.00
#
_symmetry.space_group_name_H-M   'P 1'
#
loop_
_entity.id
_entity.type
_entity.pdbx_description
1 polymer ?
#
loop_
_entity_poly.entity_id
_entity_poly.type
_entity_poly.pdbx_seq_one_letter_code
_entity_poly.pdbx_strand_id
1 'polypeptide(L)'
;MGCIGVLEEILSGKNMFNNLFKSKKSAASAPAAERVERMVAPSRERPRPARASVYREANVVYDTGYKRRGIVLDHSDTGVRLRFPTNEGMPEFVTLNAIGVGIVGPARVVWQKGSEAGFQLV
;
A
#
# COMPACT_ATOMS: atom_id res chain seq x y z
N MET A 1 31.60 18.13 -82.20
CA MET A 1 30.53 17.20 -81.76
C MET A 1 30.16 17.57 -80.32
N GLY A 2 29.32 18.59 -80.18
CA GLY A 2 28.66 18.92 -78.91
C GLY A 2 27.18 18.64 -79.12
N CYS A 3 26.55 18.00 -78.13
CA CYS A 3 25.13 17.80 -77.85
C CYS A 3 25.15 17.05 -76.51
N ILE A 4 24.50 17.49 -75.43
CA ILE A 4 23.06 17.41 -75.22
C ILE A 4 22.71 18.38 -74.08
N GLY A 5 21.61 19.10 -74.26
CA GLY A 5 21.04 20.00 -73.27
C GLY A 5 19.96 19.34 -72.39
N VAL A 6 19.83 19.93 -71.20
CA VAL A 6 18.63 20.40 -70.44
C VAL A 6 17.43 19.46 -70.17
N LEU A 7 16.94 19.60 -68.92
CA LEU A 7 15.65 19.22 -68.29
C LEU A 7 15.71 17.86 -67.56
N GLU A 8 15.51 17.72 -66.24
CA GLU A 8 14.41 18.22 -65.38
C GLU A 8 14.86 18.51 -63.92
N GLU A 9 14.08 19.39 -63.26
CA GLU A 9 14.13 19.76 -61.84
C GLU A 9 13.68 18.61 -60.90
N ILE A 10 14.12 18.63 -59.63
CA ILE A 10 13.23 18.80 -58.44
C ILE A 10 14.07 18.75 -57.14
N LEU A 11 13.93 19.86 -56.43
CA LEU A 11 14.19 20.23 -55.04
C LEU A 11 14.42 19.14 -53.95
N SER A 12 15.31 19.53 -53.03
CA SER A 12 15.14 19.47 -51.56
C SER A 12 15.45 18.16 -50.82
N GLY A 13 16.51 18.17 -50.00
CA GLY A 13 16.66 17.15 -48.96
C GLY A 13 17.98 17.12 -48.19
N LYS A 14 18.18 18.10 -47.32
CA LYS A 14 19.02 18.11 -46.10
C LYS A 14 19.78 16.83 -45.71
N ASN A 15 21.10 17.00 -45.58
CA ASN A 15 22.02 16.44 -44.57
C ASN A 15 21.39 15.52 -43.51
N MET A 16 21.66 14.23 -43.58
CA MET A 16 21.61 13.31 -42.44
C MET A 16 22.83 12.38 -42.50
N PHE A 17 23.27 11.88 -41.35
CA PHE A 17 24.50 11.09 -41.12
C PHE A 17 25.78 11.89 -40.88
N ASN A 18 25.85 12.62 -39.76
CA ASN A 18 27.14 12.84 -39.10
C ASN A 18 27.00 13.27 -37.63
N ASN A 19 26.31 12.50 -36.80
CA ASN A 19 26.22 12.79 -35.36
C ASN A 19 25.92 11.54 -34.49
N LEU A 20 26.70 10.46 -34.60
CA LEU A 20 26.43 9.26 -33.80
C LEU A 20 27.23 9.10 -32.51
N PHE A 21 28.36 9.80 -32.28
CA PHE A 21 29.08 9.65 -30.99
C PHE A 21 29.78 10.94 -30.56
N LYS A 22 29.04 11.84 -29.90
CA LYS A 22 29.61 12.84 -28.99
C LYS A 22 29.05 12.61 -27.60
N SER A 23 29.81 11.89 -26.78
CA SER A 23 29.58 11.76 -25.35
C SER A 23 29.75 13.13 -24.69
N LYS A 24 28.63 13.84 -24.48
CA LYS A 24 28.61 14.92 -23.49
C LYS A 24 28.58 14.27 -22.11
N LYS A 25 29.73 14.30 -21.44
CA LYS A 25 29.84 14.10 -19.99
C LYS A 25 29.05 15.23 -19.31
N SER A 26 27.74 15.05 -19.18
CA SER A 26 26.91 15.87 -18.32
C SER A 26 27.21 15.46 -16.89
N ALA A 27 27.87 16.34 -16.14
CA ALA A 27 28.00 16.20 -14.71
C ALA A 27 26.58 16.11 -14.13
N ALA A 28 26.20 14.92 -13.69
CA ALA A 28 25.00 14.70 -12.92
C ALA A 28 25.20 15.42 -11.58
N SER A 29 24.64 16.63 -11.45
CA SER A 29 24.35 17.19 -10.14
C SER A 29 23.40 16.23 -9.45
N ALA A 30 23.90 15.57 -8.42
CA ALA A 30 23.22 14.48 -7.75
C ALA A 30 21.92 14.96 -7.07
N PRO A 31 20.75 14.36 -7.34
CA PRO A 31 19.62 14.34 -6.39
C PRO A 31 19.74 13.10 -5.48
N ALA A 32 20.97 12.69 -5.15
CA ALA A 32 21.19 11.52 -4.30
C ALA A 32 20.95 11.85 -2.82
N ALA A 33 21.32 13.06 -2.38
CA ALA A 33 21.14 13.48 -0.98
C ALA A 33 19.66 13.47 -0.56
N GLU A 34 18.78 14.05 -1.38
CA GLU A 34 17.34 14.13 -1.07
C GLU A 34 16.61 12.77 -1.16
N ARG A 35 17.10 11.85 -2.02
CA ARG A 35 16.61 10.47 -2.08
C ARG A 35 17.09 9.65 -0.88
N VAL A 36 18.31 9.91 -0.39
CA VAL A 36 18.89 9.23 0.78
C VAL A 36 18.23 9.71 2.07
N GLU A 37 17.95 11.00 2.22
CA GLU A 37 17.25 11.55 3.39
C GLU A 37 15.82 11.01 3.53
N ARG A 38 15.13 10.76 2.41
CA ARG A 38 13.83 10.09 2.40
C ARG A 38 13.89 8.59 2.73
N MET A 39 15.02 7.92 2.49
CA MET A 39 15.22 6.51 2.82
C MET A 39 15.60 6.28 4.29
N VAL A 40 16.07 7.32 5.00
CA VAL A 40 16.59 7.24 6.38
C VAL A 40 15.76 8.10 7.34
N ALA A 41 14.49 8.37 7.04
CA ALA A 41 13.58 8.82 8.07
C ALA A 41 13.17 7.58 8.89
N PRO A 42 13.68 7.37 10.13
CA PRO A 42 13.17 6.31 10.97
C PRO A 42 11.69 6.60 11.16
N SER A 43 10.81 5.75 10.63
CA SER A 43 9.43 5.74 11.08
C SER A 43 9.53 5.50 12.58
N ARG A 44 9.27 6.54 13.39
CA ARG A 44 9.19 6.40 14.84
C ARG A 44 8.05 5.42 15.09
N GLU A 45 8.38 4.14 15.21
CA GLU A 45 7.46 3.10 15.59
C GLU A 45 7.08 3.43 17.03
N ARG A 46 5.97 4.16 17.18
CA ARG A 46 5.44 4.45 18.51
C ARG A 46 5.21 3.10 19.18
N PRO A 47 5.73 2.90 20.40
CA PRO A 47 5.42 1.71 21.17
C PRO A 47 3.90 1.52 21.17
N ARG A 48 3.44 0.37 20.71
CA ARG A 48 2.02 0.07 20.73
C ARG A 48 1.57 0.02 22.20
N PRO A 49 0.34 0.47 22.52
CA PRO A 49 -0.19 0.34 23.87
C PRO A 49 -0.09 -1.11 24.36
N ALA A 50 0.12 -1.27 25.67
CA ALA A 50 0.10 -2.58 26.29
C ALA A 50 -1.24 -3.28 26.02
N ARG A 51 -1.19 -4.59 25.77
CA ARG A 51 -2.38 -5.40 25.48
C ARG A 51 -2.44 -6.58 26.44
N ALA A 52 -3.62 -6.82 26.99
CA ALA A 52 -3.88 -8.01 27.79
C ALA A 52 -4.11 -9.21 26.84
N SER A 53 -3.33 -10.27 27.03
CA SER A 53 -3.50 -11.53 26.31
C SER A 53 -4.62 -12.35 26.96
N VAL A 54 -5.61 -12.74 26.18
CA VAL A 54 -6.80 -13.47 26.64
C VAL A 54 -7.18 -14.48 25.57
N TYR A 55 -7.84 -15.58 25.95
CA TYR A 55 -8.42 -16.55 25.00
C TYR A 55 -9.91 -16.70 25.30
N ARG A 56 -10.74 -15.89 24.65
CA ARG A 56 -12.20 -15.84 24.86
C ARG A 56 -12.94 -15.73 23.53
N GLU A 57 -14.12 -16.32 23.45
CA GLU A 57 -14.96 -16.21 22.25
C GLU A 57 -15.49 -14.78 22.07
N ALA A 58 -15.62 -14.37 20.82
CA ALA A 58 -16.24 -13.12 20.40
C ALA A 58 -17.02 -13.33 19.09
N ASN A 59 -18.00 -12.47 18.85
CA ASN A 59 -18.73 -12.43 17.59
C ASN A 59 -18.51 -11.09 16.90
N VAL A 60 -18.31 -11.14 15.59
CA VAL A 60 -18.33 -9.97 14.71
C VAL A 60 -19.61 -10.01 13.90
N VAL A 61 -20.35 -8.91 13.88
CA VAL A 61 -21.62 -8.78 13.16
C VAL A 61 -21.45 -7.75 12.06
N TYR A 62 -21.76 -8.16 10.83
CA TYR A 62 -21.71 -7.29 9.67
C TYR A 62 -23.00 -6.47 9.58
N ASP A 63 -23.01 -5.41 8.77
CA ASP A 63 -24.20 -4.61 8.47
C ASP A 63 -25.35 -5.45 7.87
N THR A 64 -25.02 -6.47 7.08
CA THR A 64 -25.96 -7.47 6.54
C THR A 64 -26.59 -8.37 7.59
N GLY A 65 -26.11 -8.32 8.84
CA GLY A 65 -26.52 -9.21 9.93
C GLY A 65 -25.76 -10.54 9.97
N TYR A 66 -24.86 -10.81 9.01
CA TYR A 66 -23.98 -11.98 9.06
C TYR A 66 -23.13 -11.95 10.33
N LYS A 67 -23.11 -13.09 11.05
CA LYS A 67 -22.37 -13.24 12.31
C LYS A 67 -21.21 -14.20 12.12
N ARG A 68 -20.02 -13.72 12.45
CA ARG A 68 -18.79 -14.51 12.38
C ARG A 68 -18.19 -14.66 13.78
N ARG A 69 -17.98 -15.91 14.19
CA ARG A 69 -17.36 -16.25 15.48
C ARG A 69 -15.85 -16.25 15.37
N GLY A 70 -15.18 -15.63 16.33
CA GLY A 70 -13.73 -15.62 16.46
C GLY A 70 -13.29 -15.76 17.92
N ILE A 71 -11.99 -15.84 18.12
CA ILE A 71 -11.35 -15.90 19.44
C ILE A 71 -10.53 -14.64 19.64
N VAL A 72 -10.78 -13.92 20.74
CA VAL A 72 -9.92 -12.84 21.24
C VAL A 72 -8.57 -13.44 21.57
N LEU A 73 -7.51 -12.84 21.04
CA LEU A 73 -6.12 -13.18 21.36
C LEU A 73 -5.49 -12.12 22.28
N ASP A 74 -5.75 -10.86 21.98
CA ASP A 74 -5.30 -9.72 22.77
C ASP A 74 -6.27 -8.54 22.64
N HIS A 75 -6.34 -7.70 23.68
CA HIS A 75 -7.13 -6.48 23.68
C HIS A 75 -6.44 -5.33 24.44
N SER A 76 -6.86 -4.10 24.12
CA SER A 76 -6.58 -2.87 24.84
C SER A 76 -7.86 -2.04 24.93
N ASP A 77 -7.81 -0.89 25.59
CA ASP A 77 -8.96 0.01 25.73
C ASP A 77 -9.49 0.55 24.39
N THR A 78 -8.67 0.48 23.33
CA THR A 78 -8.95 1.06 22.01
C THR A 78 -9.11 0.03 20.90
N GLY A 79 -8.89 -1.26 21.17
CA GLY A 79 -8.91 -2.25 20.11
C GLY A 79 -8.73 -3.69 20.56
N VAL A 80 -8.97 -4.60 19.63
CA VAL A 80 -8.89 -6.05 19.86
C VAL A 80 -8.27 -6.75 18.66
N ARG A 81 -7.58 -7.86 18.90
CA ARG A 81 -7.17 -8.81 17.87
C ARG A 81 -7.99 -10.09 18.00
N LEU A 82 -8.61 -10.50 16.90
CA LEU A 82 -9.33 -11.75 16.80
C LEU A 82 -8.65 -12.71 15.83
N ARG A 83 -8.75 -14.01 16.11
CA ARG A 83 -8.52 -15.10 15.16
C ARG A 83 -9.83 -15.79 14.81
N PHE A 84 -10.02 -16.08 13.53
CA PHE A 84 -11.19 -16.74 12.97
C PHE A 84 -10.85 -18.17 12.52
N PRO A 85 -11.86 -19.05 12.36
CA PRO A 85 -11.66 -20.39 11.81
C PRO A 85 -11.28 -20.40 10.31
N THR A 86 -11.74 -19.38 9.56
CA THR A 86 -11.55 -19.25 8.11
C THR A 86 -10.84 -17.93 7.77
N ASN A 87 -10.30 -17.82 6.55
CA ASN A 87 -9.62 -16.62 6.04
C ASN A 87 -10.55 -15.67 5.26
N GLU A 88 -11.86 -15.73 5.50
CA GLU A 88 -12.84 -14.87 4.84
C GLU A 88 -12.52 -13.39 5.05
N GLY A 89 -12.64 -12.59 3.99
CA GLY A 89 -12.55 -11.14 4.06
C GLY A 89 -13.66 -10.54 4.93
N MET A 90 -13.43 -9.33 5.42
CA MET A 90 -14.35 -8.62 6.30
C MET A 90 -14.64 -7.21 5.78
N PRO A 91 -15.86 -6.67 5.95
CA PRO A 91 -16.15 -5.27 5.71
C PRO A 91 -15.28 -4.35 6.58
N GLU A 92 -15.07 -3.11 6.14
CA GLU A 92 -14.25 -2.15 6.88
C GLU A 92 -14.85 -1.80 8.25
N PHE A 93 -16.18 -1.73 8.35
CA PHE A 93 -16.89 -1.42 9.59
C PHE A 93 -17.79 -2.58 10.00
N VAL A 94 -17.73 -2.94 11.28
CA VAL A 94 -18.47 -4.06 11.86
C VAL A 94 -18.93 -3.71 13.27
N THR A 95 -19.82 -4.52 13.84
CA THR A 95 -20.12 -4.50 15.27
C THR A 95 -19.42 -5.67 15.95
N LEU A 96 -18.62 -5.37 16.97
CA LEU A 96 -17.88 -6.32 17.77
C LEU A 96 -18.65 -6.65 19.05
N ASN A 97 -18.77 -7.94 19.35
CA ASN A 97 -19.37 -8.47 20.58
C ASN A 97 -18.38 -9.42 21.27
N ALA A 98 -17.49 -8.86 22.08
CA ALA A 98 -16.47 -9.58 22.85
C ALA A 98 -16.74 -9.42 24.36
N ILE A 99 -17.91 -9.91 24.78
CA ILE A 99 -18.43 -9.76 26.16
C ILE A 99 -17.44 -10.30 27.21
N GLY A 100 -16.73 -11.39 26.90
CA GLY A 100 -15.74 -12.00 27.79
C GLY A 100 -14.52 -11.13 28.12
N VAL A 101 -14.35 -10.00 27.42
CA VAL A 101 -13.32 -8.98 27.70
C VAL A 101 -13.91 -7.57 27.86
N GLY A 102 -15.24 -7.46 28.02
CA GLY A 102 -15.92 -6.18 28.26
C GLY A 102 -15.97 -5.24 27.05
N ILE A 103 -15.79 -5.75 25.83
CA ILE A 103 -15.79 -4.93 24.60
C ILE A 103 -17.03 -5.25 23.78
N VAL A 104 -17.89 -4.25 23.59
CA VAL A 104 -19.09 -4.33 22.76
C VAL A 104 -19.29 -2.99 22.04
N GLY A 105 -19.48 -3.00 20.72
CA GLY A 105 -19.77 -1.78 19.97
C GLY A 105 -19.28 -1.77 18.52
N PRO A 106 -19.46 -0.64 17.82
CA PRO A 106 -18.94 -0.45 16.47
C PRO A 106 -17.40 -0.47 16.48
N ALA A 107 -16.82 -1.08 15.45
CA ALA A 107 -15.39 -1.17 15.28
C ALA A 107 -15.00 -1.10 13.80
N ARG A 108 -13.82 -0.55 13.54
CA ARG A 108 -13.19 -0.55 12.23
C ARG A 108 -12.14 -1.66 12.13
N VAL A 109 -12.13 -2.38 11.02
CA VAL A 109 -11.06 -3.31 10.66
C VAL A 109 -9.84 -2.50 10.21
N VAL A 110 -8.76 -2.54 10.99
CA VAL A 110 -7.54 -1.77 10.70
C VAL A 110 -6.55 -2.58 9.87
N TRP A 111 -6.56 -3.90 10.07
CA TRP A 111 -5.76 -4.83 9.28
C TRP A 111 -6.37 -6.22 9.31
N GLN A 112 -6.11 -7.00 8.27
CA GLN A 112 -6.41 -8.42 8.21
C GLN A 112 -5.26 -9.16 7.53
N LYS A 113 -4.86 -10.29 8.10
CA LYS A 113 -3.83 -11.18 7.55
C LYS A 113 -4.20 -12.64 7.81
N GLY A 114 -4.55 -13.38 6.77
CA GLY A 114 -5.03 -14.75 6.90
C GLY A 114 -6.30 -14.82 7.75
N SER A 115 -6.27 -15.61 8.82
CA SER A 115 -7.39 -15.79 9.74
C SER A 115 -7.42 -14.79 10.88
N GLU A 116 -6.54 -13.79 10.89
CA GLU A 116 -6.47 -12.81 11.96
C GLU A 116 -6.81 -11.42 11.48
N ALA A 117 -7.50 -10.66 12.33
CA ALA A 117 -7.80 -9.26 12.08
C ALA A 117 -7.65 -8.44 13.36
N GLY A 118 -7.25 -7.19 13.17
CA GLY A 118 -7.21 -6.18 14.21
C GLY A 118 -8.33 -5.17 14.04
N PHE A 119 -8.99 -4.86 15.15
CA PHE A 119 -10.13 -3.97 15.22
C PHE A 119 -9.78 -2.77 16.10
N GLN A 120 -10.22 -1.59 15.68
CA GLN A 120 -10.20 -0.37 16.48
C GLN A 120 -11.63 0.01 16.84
N LEU A 121 -11.87 0.30 18.11
CA LEU A 121 -13.17 0.75 18.60
C LEU A 121 -13.43 2.17 18.09
N VAL A 122 -14.69 2.45 17.72
CA VAL A 122 -15.15 3.75 17.23
C VAL A 122 -15.83 4.53 18.34
#